data_AF-A0A1L5NVQ9-F1
#
_entry.id   AF-A0A1L5NVQ9-F1
#
_cell.length_a   1.000
_cell.length_b   1.000
_cell.length_c   1.000
_cell.angle_alpha   90.00
_cell.angle_beta   90.00
_cell.angle_gamma   90.00
#
_symmetry.space_group_name_H-M   'P 1'
#
loop_
_entity.id
_entity.type
_entity.pdbx_description
1 polymer ?
#
loop_
_entity_poly.entity_id
_entity_poly.type
_entity_poly.pdbx_seq_one_letter_code
_entity_poly.pdbx_strand_id
1 'polypeptide(L)'
;MTLTRQEIMAAYLDACRAEIDALKPGNVHRFADGHRMTADQFLQSAAVSSLSVTEPLQSVGQRVLRAVTATRESVGTNTNLGILLLCAPLAKAAESTSWDFRKDLTQTLDEMDAGDARDVFAAIRLTNPGGLGSAEEHDVRDEPTVSLVNAMAMAADRDMIARQYTNGFEDIFNGGLSAWREAAARGEEDMWPTIFVYLYFLSSFPDSHIGRKHGTDLSAEIAQEADTIRRRVMDETRLPRREEILLDFDRRLKDRAINPGTSADLTVATLFVCNMKFGLHNRSLDV
;
A
#
# COMPACT_ATOMS: atom_id res chain seq x y z
N MET A 1 20.48 -1.02 15.00
CA MET A 1 20.62 0.45 15.03
C MET A 1 19.25 1.00 14.71
N THR A 2 18.70 1.86 15.58
CA THR A 2 17.34 2.41 15.45
C THR A 2 17.29 3.42 14.31
N LEU A 3 16.28 3.32 13.44
CA LEU A 3 16.05 4.34 12.42
C LEU A 3 15.59 5.63 13.11
N THR A 4 16.18 6.75 12.71
CA THR A 4 15.71 8.06 13.13
C THR A 4 14.36 8.37 12.48
N ARG A 5 13.57 9.24 13.11
CA ARG A 5 12.31 9.75 12.51
C ARG A 5 12.54 10.27 11.09
N GLN A 6 13.65 10.95 10.85
CA GLN A 6 13.99 11.50 9.54
C GLN A 6 14.25 10.42 8.49
N GLU A 7 14.91 9.32 8.85
CA GLU A 7 15.14 8.19 7.95
C GLU A 7 13.84 7.45 7.63
N ILE A 8 12.96 7.22 8.62
CA ILE A 8 11.64 6.63 8.40
C ILE A 8 10.80 7.54 7.49
N MET A 9 10.82 8.85 7.73
CA MET A 9 10.07 9.82 6.93
C MET A 9 10.59 9.88 5.48
N ALA A 10 11.91 9.87 5.29
CA ALA A 10 12.52 9.83 3.96
C ALA A 10 12.16 8.55 3.22
N ALA A 11 12.24 7.39 3.87
CA ALA A 11 11.87 6.11 3.28
C ALA A 11 10.39 6.08 2.82
N TYR A 12 9.48 6.67 3.60
CA TYR A 12 8.06 6.79 3.26
C TYR A 12 7.84 7.68 2.03
N LEU A 13 8.47 8.86 2.02
CA LEU A 13 8.38 9.81 0.91
C LEU A 13 8.96 9.22 -0.38
N ASP A 14 10.11 8.56 -0.30
CA ASP A 14 10.75 7.92 -1.44
C ASP A 14 9.92 6.74 -1.97
N ALA A 15 9.29 5.96 -1.10
CA ALA A 15 8.38 4.88 -1.50
C ALA A 15 7.16 5.41 -2.25
N CYS A 16 6.51 6.46 -1.73
CA CYS A 16 5.38 7.10 -2.39
C CYS A 16 5.78 7.69 -3.75
N ARG A 17 6.96 8.34 -3.84
CA ARG A 17 7.45 8.91 -5.10
C ARG A 17 7.78 7.84 -6.13
N ALA A 18 8.50 6.80 -5.72
CA ALA A 18 8.90 5.70 -6.61
C ALA A 18 7.67 4.97 -7.18
N GLU A 19 6.61 4.85 -6.39
CA GLU A 19 5.35 4.27 -6.83
C GLU A 19 4.65 5.16 -7.87
N ILE A 20 4.56 6.48 -7.67
CA ILE A 20 3.97 7.42 -8.64
C ILE A 20 4.78 7.55 -9.93
N ASP A 21 6.10 7.44 -9.85
CA ASP A 21 7.00 7.54 -11.00
C ASP A 21 6.98 6.26 -11.87
N ALA A 22 6.42 5.15 -11.37
CA ALA A 22 6.31 3.89 -12.08
C ALA A 22 5.06 3.79 -12.95
N LEU A 23 5.21 3.16 -14.13
CA LEU A 23 4.09 2.85 -15.02
C LEU A 23 3.26 1.68 -14.45
N LYS A 24 2.19 1.99 -13.71
CA LYS A 24 1.28 1.02 -13.10
C LYS A 24 -0.08 0.99 -13.82
N PRO A 25 -0.34 0.00 -14.68
CA PRO A 25 -1.56 -0.07 -15.48
C PRO A 25 -2.87 0.12 -14.69
N GLY A 26 -3.70 1.08 -15.08
CA GLY A 26 -5.03 1.35 -14.50
C GLY A 26 -5.02 2.26 -13.26
N ASN A 27 -3.87 2.44 -12.61
CA ASN A 27 -3.71 3.35 -11.47
C ASN A 27 -3.12 4.71 -11.93
N VAL A 28 -2.95 5.66 -11.01
CA VAL A 28 -2.36 6.98 -11.31
C VAL A 28 -0.84 6.86 -11.40
N HIS A 29 -0.23 7.44 -12.42
CA HIS A 29 1.23 7.47 -12.59
C HIS A 29 1.66 8.71 -13.37
N ARG A 30 2.95 9.08 -13.31
CA ARG A 30 3.48 10.32 -13.94
C ARG A 30 3.14 10.46 -15.43
N PHE A 31 2.99 9.35 -16.16
CA PHE A 31 2.70 9.35 -17.59
C PHE A 31 1.21 9.54 -17.95
N ALA A 32 0.28 9.45 -16.99
CA ALA A 32 -1.13 9.72 -17.21
C ALA A 32 -1.90 9.85 -15.88
N ASP A 33 -2.67 10.93 -15.76
CA ASP A 33 -3.66 11.09 -14.68
C ASP A 33 -4.72 9.98 -14.75
N GLY A 34 -5.36 9.69 -13.62
CA GLY A 34 -6.37 8.64 -13.53
C GLY A 34 -7.43 8.97 -12.48
N HIS A 35 -8.69 8.61 -12.76
CA HIS A 35 -9.78 8.61 -11.78
C HIS A 35 -10.02 9.95 -11.05
N ARG A 36 -9.83 11.09 -11.75
CA ARG A 36 -9.93 12.47 -11.22
C ARG A 36 -8.85 12.84 -10.20
N MET A 37 -7.74 12.10 -10.17
CA MET A 37 -6.59 12.39 -9.32
C MET A 37 -5.33 12.55 -10.16
N THR A 38 -4.42 13.44 -9.73
CA THR A 38 -3.16 13.72 -10.41
C THR A 38 -1.95 13.23 -9.62
N ALA A 39 -0.84 12.97 -10.30
CA ALA A 39 0.42 12.60 -9.63
C ALA A 39 0.82 13.61 -8.54
N ASP A 40 0.64 14.91 -8.81
CA ASP A 40 0.95 15.99 -7.86
C ASP A 40 0.10 15.90 -6.58
N GLN A 41 -1.17 15.52 -6.70
CA GLN A 41 -2.03 15.32 -5.54
C GLN A 41 -1.53 14.18 -4.65
N PHE A 42 -1.06 13.06 -5.22
CA PHE A 42 -0.47 11.97 -4.45
C PHE A 42 0.84 12.37 -3.77
N LEU A 43 1.73 13.06 -4.49
CA LEU A 43 2.99 13.55 -3.92
C LEU A 43 2.76 14.57 -2.79
N GLN A 44 1.80 15.48 -2.98
CA GLN A 44 1.39 16.42 -1.93
C GLN A 44 0.80 15.69 -0.72
N SER A 45 -0.01 14.65 -0.95
CA SER A 45 -0.58 13.82 0.11
C SER A 45 0.49 13.11 0.91
N ALA A 46 1.51 12.55 0.24
CA ALA A 46 2.68 11.96 0.90
C ALA A 46 3.43 13.01 1.74
N ALA A 47 3.68 14.20 1.19
CA ALA A 47 4.37 15.28 1.89
C ALA A 47 3.65 15.68 3.20
N VAL A 48 2.35 15.98 3.14
CA VAL A 48 1.60 16.45 4.33
C VAL A 48 1.34 15.34 5.35
N SER A 49 1.19 14.09 4.90
CA SER A 49 0.97 12.96 5.79
C SER A 49 2.24 12.46 6.49
N SER A 50 3.41 12.67 5.89
CA SER A 50 4.70 12.14 6.37
C SER A 50 5.04 12.52 7.82
N LEU A 51 4.68 13.74 8.24
CA LEU A 51 4.85 14.21 9.62
C LEU A 51 4.03 13.38 10.61
N SER A 52 2.78 13.12 10.27
CA SER A 52 1.85 12.36 11.12
C SER A 52 2.18 10.88 11.15
N VAL A 53 2.53 10.28 10.00
CA VAL A 53 2.93 8.85 9.90
C VAL A 53 4.14 8.52 10.78
N THR A 54 5.02 9.50 11.00
CA THR A 54 6.27 9.33 11.76
C THR A 54 6.25 10.02 13.12
N GLU A 55 5.09 10.44 13.64
CA GLU A 55 5.00 11.19 14.90
C GLU A 55 5.32 10.28 16.11
N PRO A 56 6.42 10.53 16.86
CA PRO A 56 6.80 9.71 18.00
C PRO A 56 5.71 9.70 19.07
N LEU A 57 5.68 8.64 19.87
CA LEU A 57 4.76 8.46 21.00
C LEU A 57 3.26 8.40 20.66
N GLN A 58 2.85 8.70 19.42
CA GLN A 58 1.47 8.50 18.96
C GLN A 58 1.21 7.00 18.71
N SER A 59 -0.03 6.59 18.93
CA SER A 59 -0.54 5.28 18.51
C SER A 59 -0.71 5.23 17.00
N VAL A 60 -0.90 4.04 16.43
CA VAL A 60 -1.05 3.89 14.97
C VAL A 60 -2.34 4.56 14.48
N GLY A 61 -3.45 4.41 15.19
CA GLY A 61 -4.71 5.06 14.85
C GLY A 61 -4.60 6.58 14.85
N GLN A 62 -3.93 7.17 15.85
CA GLN A 62 -3.68 8.60 15.91
C GLN A 62 -2.87 9.10 14.71
N ARG A 63 -1.83 8.34 14.30
CA ARG A 63 -1.03 8.67 13.10
C ARG A 63 -1.88 8.67 11.85
N VAL A 64 -2.71 7.63 11.67
CA VAL A 64 -3.60 7.49 10.50
C VAL A 64 -4.62 8.64 10.46
N LEU A 65 -5.33 8.91 11.56
CA LEU A 65 -6.35 9.97 11.62
C LEU A 65 -5.76 11.35 11.32
N ARG A 66 -4.62 11.68 11.93
CA ARG A 66 -3.94 12.97 11.69
C ARG A 66 -3.42 13.08 10.25
N ALA A 67 -2.83 12.01 9.72
CA ALA A 67 -2.33 11.98 8.35
C ALA A 67 -3.45 12.14 7.31
N VAL A 68 -4.58 11.46 7.52
CA VAL A 68 -5.77 11.62 6.68
C VAL A 68 -6.33 13.04 6.78
N THR A 69 -6.38 13.60 7.98
CA THR A 69 -6.85 14.99 8.19
C THR A 69 -5.99 15.97 7.41
N ALA A 70 -4.67 15.89 7.55
CA ALA A 70 -3.72 16.74 6.82
C ALA A 70 -3.85 16.57 5.29
N THR A 71 -4.05 15.34 4.82
CA THR A 71 -4.28 15.07 3.40
C THR A 71 -5.57 15.71 2.90
N ARG A 72 -6.67 15.56 3.65
CA ARG A 72 -7.97 16.15 3.29
C ARG A 72 -7.92 17.68 3.27
N GLU A 73 -7.25 18.31 4.24
CA GLU A 73 -7.08 19.76 4.29
C GLU A 73 -6.25 20.29 3.11
N SER A 74 -5.25 19.53 2.65
CA SER A 74 -4.36 19.96 1.58
C SER A 74 -4.88 19.65 0.17
N VAL A 75 -5.57 18.53 -0.03
CA VAL A 75 -5.87 17.98 -1.37
C VAL A 75 -7.37 17.76 -1.61
N GLY A 76 -8.18 17.64 -0.55
CA GLY A 76 -9.64 17.57 -0.64
C GLY A 76 -10.22 16.26 -1.19
N THR A 77 -9.39 15.27 -1.53
CA THR A 77 -9.80 13.95 -2.00
C THR A 77 -8.99 12.85 -1.32
N ASN A 78 -9.54 11.63 -1.29
CA ASN A 78 -8.85 10.45 -0.75
C ASN A 78 -7.85 9.90 -1.77
N THR A 79 -6.57 10.13 -1.51
CA THR A 79 -5.43 9.70 -2.33
C THR A 79 -4.56 8.66 -1.64
N ASN A 80 -4.61 8.52 -0.32
CA ASN A 80 -3.60 7.76 0.42
C ASN A 80 -4.11 6.98 1.63
N LEU A 81 -5.43 6.81 1.83
CA LEU A 81 -5.94 6.05 3.00
C LEU A 81 -5.28 4.66 3.10
N GLY A 82 -5.22 3.91 1.99
CA GLY A 82 -4.65 2.57 1.99
C GLY A 82 -3.16 2.56 2.31
N ILE A 83 -2.40 3.46 1.66
CA ILE A 83 -1.00 3.74 2.01
C ILE A 83 -0.84 4.00 3.51
N LEU A 84 -1.66 4.87 4.10
CA LEU A 84 -1.55 5.24 5.52
C LEU A 84 -1.85 4.05 6.45
N LEU A 85 -2.86 3.24 6.11
CA LEU A 85 -3.19 2.03 6.86
C LEU A 85 -2.06 1.00 6.82
N LEU A 86 -1.28 0.94 5.75
CA LEU A 86 -0.14 0.01 5.66
C LEU A 86 1.13 0.60 6.27
N CYS A 87 1.45 1.85 5.98
CA CYS A 87 2.72 2.48 6.37
C CYS A 87 2.77 2.93 7.83
N ALA A 88 1.65 3.32 8.45
CA ALA A 88 1.65 3.74 9.85
C ALA A 88 2.13 2.66 10.85
N PRO A 89 1.65 1.40 10.80
CA PRO A 89 2.19 0.34 11.67
C PRO A 89 3.64 -0.01 11.36
N LEU A 90 4.04 -0.01 10.08
CA LEU A 90 5.45 -0.22 9.69
C LEU A 90 6.37 0.88 10.24
N ALA A 91 5.96 2.14 10.15
CA ALA A 91 6.70 3.28 10.68
C ALA A 91 6.81 3.22 12.21
N LYS A 92 5.74 2.81 12.90
CA LYS A 92 5.72 2.64 14.36
C LYS A 92 6.69 1.54 14.80
N ALA A 93 6.66 0.39 14.13
CA ALA A 93 7.57 -0.72 14.41
C ALA A 93 9.05 -0.33 14.18
N ALA A 94 9.31 0.50 13.17
CA ALA A 94 10.66 0.94 12.81
C ALA A 94 11.33 1.85 13.85
N GLU A 95 10.57 2.39 14.80
CA GLU A 95 11.09 3.17 15.94
C GLU A 95 11.73 2.29 17.01
N SER A 96 11.48 0.98 16.98
CA SER A 96 12.07 0.04 17.93
C SER A 96 13.59 -0.01 17.78
N THR A 97 14.28 -0.20 18.91
CA THR A 97 15.74 -0.40 18.93
C THR A 97 16.15 -1.85 18.67
N SER A 98 15.18 -2.74 18.51
CA SER A 98 15.41 -4.16 18.24
C SER A 98 15.96 -4.37 16.82
N TRP A 99 16.59 -5.53 16.63
CA TRP A 99 17.12 -5.95 15.33
C TRP A 99 16.11 -6.76 14.52
N ASP A 100 15.00 -7.19 15.12
CA ASP A 100 13.98 -8.03 14.47
C ASP A 100 12.72 -7.23 14.18
N PHE A 101 12.74 -6.53 13.04
CA PHE A 101 11.63 -5.69 12.59
C PHE A 101 10.29 -6.42 12.49
N ARG A 102 10.26 -7.71 12.09
CA ARG A 102 9.00 -8.46 12.01
C ARG A 102 8.41 -8.69 13.39
N LYS A 103 9.26 -8.98 14.39
CA LYS A 103 8.82 -9.09 15.78
C LYS A 103 8.32 -7.76 16.33
N ASP A 104 9.00 -6.66 16.04
CA ASP A 104 8.59 -5.32 16.45
C ASP A 104 7.24 -4.91 15.82
N LEU A 105 7.00 -5.31 14.56
CA LEU A 105 5.70 -5.13 13.91
C LEU A 105 4.62 -5.99 14.55
N THR A 106 4.92 -7.26 14.87
CA THR A 106 3.98 -8.15 15.57
C THR A 106 3.57 -7.53 16.91
N GLN A 107 4.55 -7.06 17.70
CA GLN A 107 4.27 -6.35 18.95
C GLN A 107 3.43 -5.09 18.74
N THR A 108 3.74 -4.30 17.70
CA THR A 108 2.96 -3.10 17.34
C THR A 108 1.50 -3.44 17.03
N LEU A 109 1.23 -4.57 16.35
CA LEU A 109 -0.12 -5.04 16.04
C LEU A 109 -0.84 -5.56 17.29
N ASP A 110 -0.16 -6.34 18.14
CA ASP A 110 -0.70 -6.91 19.38
C ASP A 110 -1.07 -5.84 20.41
N GLU A 111 -0.35 -4.72 20.43
CA GLU A 111 -0.60 -3.59 21.33
C GLU A 111 -1.73 -2.67 20.87
N MET A 112 -2.25 -2.82 19.64
CA MET A 112 -3.36 -2.00 19.15
C MET A 112 -4.65 -2.28 19.92
N ASP A 113 -5.33 -1.20 20.31
CA ASP A 113 -6.55 -1.29 21.11
C ASP A 113 -7.79 -0.73 20.37
N ALA A 114 -8.89 -0.61 21.11
CA ALA A 114 -10.12 -0.02 20.59
C ALA A 114 -10.00 1.51 20.34
N GLY A 115 -9.03 2.18 20.97
CA GLY A 115 -8.66 3.55 20.67
C GLY A 115 -8.09 3.69 19.26
N ASP A 116 -7.15 2.82 18.89
CA ASP A 116 -6.63 2.76 17.52
C ASP A 116 -7.75 2.49 16.50
N ALA A 117 -8.66 1.56 16.82
CA ALA A 117 -9.82 1.28 15.99
C ALA A 117 -10.71 2.52 15.81
N ARG A 118 -11.01 3.25 16.90
CA ARG A 118 -11.84 4.46 16.86
C ARG A 118 -11.24 5.53 15.96
N ASP A 119 -9.93 5.76 16.07
CA ASP A 119 -9.22 6.76 15.27
C ASP A 119 -9.16 6.36 13.78
N VAL A 120 -8.89 5.08 13.48
CA VAL A 120 -8.93 4.58 12.10
C VAL A 120 -10.33 4.64 11.51
N PHE A 121 -11.37 4.28 12.26
CA PHE A 121 -12.76 4.39 11.79
C PHE A 121 -13.13 5.85 11.53
N ALA A 122 -12.69 6.78 12.38
CA ALA A 122 -12.83 8.22 12.13
C ALA A 122 -12.11 8.65 10.84
N ALA A 123 -10.92 8.14 10.58
CA ALA A 123 -10.16 8.41 9.34
C ALA A 123 -10.87 7.86 8.09
N ILE A 124 -11.43 6.65 8.17
CA ILE A 124 -12.22 6.03 7.10
C ILE A 124 -13.48 6.85 6.82
N ARG A 125 -14.21 7.27 7.86
CA ARG A 125 -15.37 8.17 7.69
C ARG A 125 -14.98 9.51 7.07
N LEU A 126 -13.84 10.06 7.46
CA LEU A 126 -13.33 11.33 6.94
C LEU A 126 -12.93 11.24 5.46
N THR A 127 -12.50 10.07 4.98
CA THR A 127 -12.13 9.86 3.57
C THR A 127 -13.30 9.45 2.68
N ASN A 128 -14.37 8.91 3.27
CA ASN A 128 -15.55 8.39 2.57
C ASN A 128 -15.20 7.54 1.33
N PRO A 129 -14.45 6.44 1.51
CA PRO A 129 -13.98 5.62 0.40
C PRO A 129 -15.15 5.02 -0.38
N GLY A 130 -15.05 5.04 -1.71
CA GLY A 130 -16.06 4.47 -2.59
C GLY A 130 -16.26 2.97 -2.35
N GLY A 131 -17.51 2.52 -2.38
CA GLY A 131 -17.86 1.10 -2.37
C GLY A 131 -17.62 0.37 -1.04
N LEU A 132 -17.43 1.08 0.08
CA LEU A 132 -17.22 0.44 1.38
C LEU A 132 -18.46 -0.35 1.89
N GLY A 133 -19.66 0.04 1.45
CA GLY A 133 -20.91 -0.63 1.81
C GLY A 133 -21.24 -0.52 3.30
N SER A 134 -22.00 -1.49 3.80
CA SER A 134 -22.30 -1.67 5.22
C SER A 134 -21.75 -3.01 5.72
N ALA A 135 -21.28 -3.07 6.96
CA ALA A 135 -20.92 -4.32 7.64
C ALA A 135 -21.99 -4.69 8.67
N GLU A 136 -22.25 -5.99 8.84
CA GLU A 136 -23.21 -6.47 9.87
C GLU A 136 -22.64 -6.32 11.29
N GLU A 137 -21.33 -6.44 11.43
CA GLU A 137 -20.60 -6.26 12.70
C GLU A 137 -19.54 -5.17 12.54
N HIS A 138 -19.46 -4.27 13.52
CA HIS A 138 -18.49 -3.17 13.59
C HIS A 138 -18.38 -2.35 12.31
N ASP A 139 -19.52 -1.89 11.79
CA ASP A 139 -19.55 -0.94 10.70
C ASP A 139 -18.73 0.31 11.05
N VAL A 140 -17.98 0.84 10.08
CA VAL A 140 -17.14 2.03 10.30
C VAL A 140 -17.95 3.27 10.68
N ARG A 141 -19.27 3.25 10.52
CA ARG A 141 -20.21 4.29 10.97
C ARG A 141 -20.46 4.24 12.48
N ASP A 142 -20.23 3.10 13.11
CA ASP A 142 -20.43 2.86 14.53
C ASP A 142 -19.13 3.05 15.34
N GLU A 143 -19.25 3.09 16.67
CA GLU A 143 -18.10 3.12 17.57
C GLU A 143 -17.52 1.70 17.76
N PRO A 144 -16.23 1.45 17.45
CA PRO A 144 -15.65 0.13 17.61
C PRO A 144 -15.44 -0.19 19.09
N THR A 145 -15.80 -1.42 19.48
CA THR A 145 -15.57 -1.95 20.84
C THR A 145 -14.46 -3.00 20.89
N VAL A 146 -13.85 -3.30 19.73
CA VAL A 146 -12.78 -4.29 19.57
C VAL A 146 -11.48 -3.60 19.13
N SER A 147 -10.34 -4.28 19.25
CA SER A 147 -9.06 -3.77 18.71
C SER A 147 -9.12 -3.58 17.19
N LEU A 148 -8.23 -2.74 16.67
CA LEU A 148 -8.13 -2.53 15.21
C LEU A 148 -7.84 -3.83 14.46
N VAL A 149 -6.95 -4.69 14.96
CA VAL A 149 -6.63 -5.98 14.34
C VAL A 149 -7.87 -6.88 14.27
N ASN A 150 -8.68 -6.93 15.35
CA ASN A 150 -9.92 -7.72 15.35
C ASN A 150 -10.95 -7.16 14.37
N ALA A 151 -11.08 -5.84 14.27
CA ALA A 151 -11.96 -5.22 13.27
C ALA A 151 -11.49 -5.52 11.83
N MET A 152 -10.17 -5.45 11.58
CA MET A 152 -9.59 -5.81 10.28
C MET A 152 -9.78 -7.30 9.94
N ALA A 153 -9.75 -8.18 10.95
CA ALA A 153 -9.96 -9.62 10.74
C ALA A 153 -11.33 -9.95 10.14
N MET A 154 -12.35 -9.16 10.45
CA MET A 154 -13.70 -9.31 9.90
C MET A 154 -13.81 -8.93 8.41
N ALA A 155 -12.80 -8.26 7.86
CA ALA A 155 -12.75 -7.87 6.44
C ALA A 155 -11.59 -8.54 5.68
N ALA A 156 -10.76 -9.36 6.34
CA ALA A 156 -9.53 -9.90 5.78
C ALA A 156 -9.73 -10.87 4.59
N ASP A 157 -10.92 -11.44 4.43
CA ASP A 157 -11.30 -12.31 3.31
C ASP A 157 -11.54 -11.53 2.01
N ARG A 158 -12.00 -10.26 2.12
CA ARG A 158 -12.39 -9.42 0.99
C ARG A 158 -11.56 -8.15 0.82
N ASP A 159 -10.75 -7.80 1.80
CA ASP A 159 -9.87 -6.62 1.77
C ASP A 159 -8.41 -6.99 2.04
N MET A 160 -7.55 -6.74 1.06
CA MET A 160 -6.13 -7.12 1.14
C MET A 160 -5.33 -6.27 2.13
N ILE A 161 -5.77 -5.04 2.44
CA ILE A 161 -5.13 -4.21 3.47
C ILE A 161 -5.48 -4.79 4.83
N ALA A 162 -6.77 -5.10 5.05
CA ALA A 162 -7.21 -5.75 6.28
C ALA A 162 -6.51 -7.09 6.51
N ARG A 163 -6.29 -7.87 5.44
CA ARG A 163 -5.50 -9.11 5.47
C ARG A 163 -4.08 -8.90 6.02
N GLN A 164 -3.42 -7.77 5.72
CA GLN A 164 -2.06 -7.51 6.24
C GLN A 164 -2.02 -7.42 7.77
N TYR A 165 -3.08 -6.87 8.39
CA TYR A 165 -3.20 -6.80 9.85
C TYR A 165 -3.35 -8.19 10.47
N THR A 166 -4.00 -9.13 9.78
CA THR A 166 -4.22 -10.49 10.29
C THR A 166 -3.07 -11.45 10.07
N ASN A 167 -2.30 -11.24 9.00
CA ASN A 167 -1.20 -12.13 8.64
C ASN A 167 0.18 -11.55 8.99
N GLY A 168 0.25 -10.43 9.72
CA GLY A 168 1.53 -9.82 10.09
C GLY A 168 2.32 -9.28 8.91
N PHE A 169 1.64 -8.81 7.85
CA PHE A 169 2.25 -8.24 6.64
C PHE A 169 3.07 -9.25 5.82
N GLU A 170 2.77 -10.55 5.94
CA GLU A 170 3.51 -11.62 5.26
C GLU A 170 3.47 -11.49 3.72
N ASP A 171 2.38 -10.97 3.13
CA ASP A 171 2.32 -10.77 1.67
C ASP A 171 3.30 -9.68 1.20
N ILE A 172 3.55 -8.67 2.03
CA ILE A 172 4.57 -7.64 1.77
C ILE A 172 5.97 -8.24 1.93
N PHE A 173 6.23 -8.91 3.07
CA PHE A 173 7.59 -9.38 3.36
C PHE A 173 8.05 -10.56 2.52
N ASN A 174 7.16 -11.50 2.20
CA ASN A 174 7.54 -12.68 1.41
C ASN A 174 7.22 -12.47 -0.07
N GLY A 175 6.08 -11.85 -0.38
CA GLY A 175 5.65 -11.65 -1.76
C GLY A 175 6.28 -10.42 -2.40
N GLY A 176 5.94 -9.24 -1.90
CA GLY A 176 6.39 -7.96 -2.44
C GLY A 176 7.91 -7.84 -2.45
N LEU A 177 8.58 -8.14 -1.34
CA LEU A 177 10.05 -8.08 -1.28
C LEU A 177 10.73 -9.12 -2.18
N SER A 178 10.14 -10.31 -2.33
CA SER A 178 10.66 -11.32 -3.28
C SER A 178 10.55 -10.81 -4.72
N ALA A 179 9.40 -10.26 -5.12
CA ALA A 179 9.24 -9.67 -6.45
C ALA A 179 10.24 -8.53 -6.71
N TRP A 180 10.48 -7.68 -5.70
CA TRP A 180 11.49 -6.62 -5.80
C TRP A 180 12.91 -7.18 -5.97
N ARG A 181 13.27 -8.20 -5.17
CA ARG A 181 14.60 -8.85 -5.23
C ARG A 181 14.82 -9.59 -6.55
N GLU A 182 13.81 -10.27 -7.06
CA GLU A 182 13.87 -10.93 -8.37
C GLU A 182 14.12 -9.92 -9.48
N ALA A 183 13.44 -8.78 -9.46
CA ALA A 183 13.71 -7.69 -10.41
C ALA A 183 15.15 -7.16 -10.27
N ALA A 184 15.60 -6.88 -9.05
CA ALA A 184 16.97 -6.41 -8.80
C ALA A 184 18.03 -7.44 -9.24
N ALA A 185 17.82 -8.73 -8.97
CA ALA A 185 18.72 -9.81 -9.36
C ALA A 185 18.81 -9.99 -10.87
N ARG A 186 17.77 -9.59 -11.61
CA ARG A 186 17.75 -9.53 -13.07
C ARG A 186 18.41 -8.27 -13.64
N GLY A 187 18.88 -7.36 -12.79
CA GLY A 187 19.46 -6.08 -13.21
C GLY A 187 18.42 -5.08 -13.70
N GLU A 188 17.16 -5.21 -13.26
CA GLU A 188 16.13 -4.23 -13.56
C GLU A 188 16.41 -2.93 -12.77
N GLU A 189 16.40 -1.80 -13.47
CA GLU A 189 16.73 -0.47 -12.93
C GLU A 189 15.52 0.48 -13.00
N ASP A 190 15.68 1.70 -12.47
CA ASP A 190 14.68 2.77 -12.50
C ASP A 190 13.30 2.33 -11.96
N MET A 191 12.25 2.46 -12.78
CA MET A 191 10.88 2.13 -12.40
C MET A 191 10.58 0.63 -12.38
N TRP A 192 11.41 -0.21 -12.98
CA TRP A 192 11.08 -1.61 -13.24
C TRP A 192 10.89 -2.46 -11.98
N PRO A 193 11.72 -2.35 -10.93
CA PRO A 193 11.46 -3.07 -9.68
C PRO A 193 10.09 -2.73 -9.09
N THR A 194 9.70 -1.45 -9.10
CA THR A 194 8.38 -1.02 -8.64
C THR A 194 7.25 -1.62 -9.49
N ILE A 195 7.40 -1.62 -10.82
CA ILE A 195 6.42 -2.21 -11.75
C ILE A 195 6.25 -3.71 -11.46
N PHE A 196 7.34 -4.45 -11.20
CA PHE A 196 7.24 -5.88 -10.91
C PHE A 196 6.59 -6.17 -9.56
N VAL A 197 6.82 -5.35 -8.53
CA VAL A 197 6.08 -5.45 -7.26
C VAL A 197 4.59 -5.18 -7.49
N TYR A 198 4.26 -4.14 -8.25
CA TYR A 198 2.88 -3.80 -8.59
C TYR A 198 2.16 -4.94 -9.33
N LEU A 199 2.78 -5.46 -10.39
CA LEU A 199 2.24 -6.58 -11.16
C LEU A 199 2.15 -7.85 -10.32
N TYR A 200 3.07 -8.08 -9.39
CA TYR A 200 2.99 -9.20 -8.45
C TYR A 200 1.70 -9.10 -7.61
N PHE A 201 1.43 -7.97 -6.96
CA PHE A 201 0.21 -7.84 -6.15
C PHE A 201 -1.05 -7.93 -7.00
N LEU A 202 -1.07 -7.25 -8.15
CA LEU A 202 -2.23 -7.23 -9.04
C LEU A 202 -2.55 -8.62 -9.62
N SER A 203 -1.54 -9.47 -9.83
CA SER A 203 -1.71 -10.82 -10.37
C SER A 203 -1.94 -11.90 -9.32
N SER A 204 -1.49 -11.68 -8.09
CA SER A 204 -1.53 -12.71 -7.04
C SER A 204 -2.86 -12.78 -6.30
N PHE A 205 -3.62 -11.68 -6.26
CA PHE A 205 -4.90 -11.60 -5.55
C PHE A 205 -5.87 -10.66 -6.26
N PRO A 206 -7.19 -10.90 -6.16
CA PRO A 206 -8.19 -9.93 -6.59
C PRO A 206 -8.06 -8.62 -5.80
N ASP A 207 -7.78 -7.51 -6.50
CA ASP A 207 -7.64 -6.18 -5.91
C ASP A 207 -8.95 -5.72 -5.23
N SER A 208 -8.88 -5.37 -3.95
CA SER A 208 -10.08 -5.01 -3.16
C SER A 208 -10.67 -3.65 -3.55
N HIS A 209 -9.90 -2.73 -4.13
CA HIS A 209 -10.44 -1.48 -4.67
C HIS A 209 -11.26 -1.76 -5.93
N ILE A 210 -10.77 -2.62 -6.85
CA ILE A 210 -11.58 -3.08 -7.98
C ILE A 210 -12.83 -3.80 -7.48
N GLY A 211 -12.67 -4.73 -6.53
CA GLY A 211 -13.77 -5.52 -5.98
C GLY A 211 -14.89 -4.66 -5.40
N ARG A 212 -14.56 -3.63 -4.62
CA ARG A 212 -15.54 -2.69 -4.04
C ARG A 212 -16.31 -1.87 -5.07
N LYS A 213 -15.68 -1.52 -6.20
CA LYS A 213 -16.27 -0.63 -7.21
C LYS A 213 -16.95 -1.37 -8.37
N HIS A 214 -16.46 -2.56 -8.70
CA HIS A 214 -16.86 -3.29 -9.91
C HIS A 214 -17.23 -4.77 -9.67
N GLY A 215 -17.13 -5.26 -8.43
CA GLY A 215 -17.44 -6.65 -8.08
C GLY A 215 -16.23 -7.58 -8.11
N THR A 216 -16.34 -8.69 -7.36
CA THR A 216 -15.27 -9.67 -7.17
C THR A 216 -14.93 -10.43 -8.45
N ASP A 217 -15.93 -10.73 -9.29
CA ASP A 217 -15.72 -11.46 -10.53
C ASP A 217 -14.81 -10.70 -11.49
N LEU A 218 -15.07 -9.40 -11.66
CA LEU A 218 -14.20 -8.55 -12.47
C LEU A 218 -12.81 -8.40 -11.84
N SER A 219 -12.72 -8.27 -10.52
CA SER A 219 -11.42 -8.19 -9.85
C SER A 219 -10.57 -9.45 -10.09
N ALA A 220 -11.20 -10.64 -10.05
CA ALA A 220 -10.53 -11.90 -10.36
C ALA A 220 -10.13 -12.02 -11.84
N GLU A 221 -10.97 -11.55 -12.78
CA GLU A 221 -10.63 -11.47 -14.21
C GLU A 221 -9.39 -10.60 -14.43
N ILE A 222 -9.35 -9.41 -13.82
CA ILE A 222 -8.21 -8.49 -13.94
C ILE A 222 -6.93 -9.10 -13.35
N ALA A 223 -7.01 -9.86 -12.27
CA ALA A 223 -5.85 -10.56 -11.72
C ALA A 223 -5.26 -11.59 -12.72
N GLN A 224 -6.13 -12.33 -13.42
CA GLN A 224 -5.69 -13.27 -14.47
C GLN A 224 -5.09 -12.56 -15.70
N GLU A 225 -5.69 -11.45 -16.11
CA GLU A 225 -5.11 -10.59 -17.17
C GLU A 225 -3.72 -10.08 -16.74
N ALA A 226 -3.59 -9.59 -15.50
CA ALA A 226 -2.35 -9.05 -14.97
C ALA A 226 -1.25 -10.10 -14.87
N ASP A 227 -1.56 -11.36 -14.50
CA ASP A 227 -0.57 -12.44 -14.52
C ASP A 227 -0.04 -12.71 -15.93
N THR A 228 -0.94 -12.69 -16.93
CA THR A 228 -0.57 -12.83 -18.33
C THR A 228 0.34 -11.67 -18.78
N ILE A 229 0.02 -10.44 -18.39
CA ILE A 229 0.84 -9.25 -18.67
C ILE A 229 2.20 -9.35 -17.97
N ARG A 230 2.23 -9.74 -16.70
CA ARG A 230 3.47 -9.92 -15.92
C ARG A 230 4.41 -10.91 -16.60
N ARG A 231 3.91 -12.08 -17.00
CA ARG A 231 4.70 -13.08 -17.74
C ARG A 231 5.24 -12.54 -19.06
N ARG A 232 4.39 -11.87 -19.86
CA ARG A 232 4.82 -11.27 -21.14
C ARG A 232 5.91 -10.21 -20.97
N VAL A 233 5.79 -9.35 -19.96
CA VAL A 233 6.78 -8.29 -19.68
C VAL A 233 8.09 -8.92 -19.17
N MET A 234 8.03 -9.98 -18.36
CA MET A 234 9.22 -10.72 -17.92
C MET A 234 9.98 -11.40 -19.07
N ASP A 235 9.26 -11.93 -20.07
CA ASP A 235 9.85 -12.67 -21.20
C ASP A 235 10.40 -11.75 -22.31
N GLU A 236 9.82 -10.56 -22.47
CA GLU A 236 10.32 -9.56 -23.42
C GLU A 236 11.64 -8.96 -22.90
N THR A 237 12.58 -8.67 -23.80
CA THR A 237 13.92 -8.11 -23.44
C THR A 237 14.10 -6.69 -23.95
N ARG A 238 13.29 -6.26 -24.92
CA ARG A 238 13.33 -4.91 -25.47
C ARG A 238 12.48 -3.98 -24.62
N LEU A 239 13.12 -3.05 -23.92
CA LEU A 239 12.43 -2.06 -23.07
C LEU A 239 11.25 -1.35 -23.75
N PRO A 240 11.37 -0.84 -25.00
CA PRO A 240 10.24 -0.17 -25.65
C PRO A 240 9.01 -1.08 -25.82
N ARG A 241 9.22 -2.38 -26.07
CA ARG A 241 8.12 -3.34 -26.22
C ARG A 241 7.48 -3.68 -24.89
N ARG A 242 8.25 -3.75 -23.80
CA ARG A 242 7.68 -3.93 -22.46
C ARG A 242 6.79 -2.74 -22.08
N GLU A 243 7.26 -1.52 -22.34
CA GLU A 243 6.48 -0.30 -22.13
C GLU A 243 5.20 -0.28 -22.97
N GLU A 244 5.27 -0.66 -24.24
CA GLU A 244 4.08 -0.81 -25.11
C GLU A 244 3.05 -1.78 -24.54
N ILE A 245 3.49 -2.94 -24.00
CA ILE A 245 2.59 -3.92 -23.37
C ILE A 245 1.90 -3.32 -22.14
N LEU A 246 2.64 -2.59 -21.31
CA LEU A 246 2.10 -1.95 -20.11
C LEU A 246 1.15 -0.81 -20.45
N LEU A 247 1.50 0.04 -21.43
CA LEU A 247 0.66 1.15 -21.89
C LEU A 247 -0.63 0.66 -22.56
N ASP A 248 -0.59 -0.46 -23.28
CA ASP A 248 -1.82 -1.09 -23.79
C ASP A 248 -2.71 -1.56 -22.65
N PHE A 249 -2.15 -2.26 -21.67
CA PHE A 249 -2.92 -2.72 -20.52
C PHE A 249 -3.48 -1.56 -19.70
N ASP A 250 -2.68 -0.51 -19.48
CA ASP A 250 -3.10 0.73 -18.81
C ASP A 250 -4.33 1.35 -19.49
N ARG A 251 -4.26 1.50 -20.81
CA ARG A 251 -5.36 2.04 -21.62
C ARG A 251 -6.63 1.19 -21.46
N ARG A 252 -6.54 -0.14 -21.59
CA ARG A 252 -7.70 -1.02 -21.45
C ARG A 252 -8.36 -0.91 -20.07
N LEU A 253 -7.57 -0.80 -19.00
CA LEU A 253 -8.11 -0.63 -17.65
C LEU A 253 -8.75 0.74 -17.46
N LYS A 254 -8.12 1.82 -17.94
CA LYS A 254 -8.65 3.19 -17.86
C LYS A 254 -9.92 3.37 -18.68
N ASP A 255 -10.01 2.78 -19.87
CA ASP A 255 -11.21 2.81 -20.71
C ASP A 255 -12.41 2.11 -20.02
N ARG A 256 -12.13 1.10 -19.18
CA ARG A 256 -13.13 0.42 -18.33
C ARG A 256 -13.35 1.09 -16.98
N ALA A 257 -12.68 2.23 -16.72
CA ALA A 257 -12.66 2.93 -15.44
C ALA A 257 -12.23 2.07 -14.23
N ILE A 258 -11.37 1.07 -14.48
CA ILE A 258 -10.82 0.16 -13.47
C ILE A 258 -9.60 0.79 -12.80
N ASN A 259 -9.55 0.74 -11.47
CA ASN A 259 -8.44 1.25 -10.66
C ASN A 259 -7.93 0.17 -9.70
N PRO A 260 -6.77 -0.45 -9.97
CA PRO A 260 -6.15 -1.39 -9.03
C PRO A 260 -5.39 -0.65 -7.92
N GLY A 261 -6.13 0.07 -7.08
CA GLY A 261 -5.56 0.94 -6.06
C GLY A 261 -5.00 0.19 -4.85
N THR A 262 -5.58 -0.95 -4.47
CA THR A 262 -5.05 -1.72 -3.34
C THR A 262 -3.68 -2.32 -3.68
N SER A 263 -3.49 -2.76 -4.92
CA SER A 263 -2.20 -3.24 -5.44
C SER A 263 -1.13 -2.14 -5.44
N ALA A 264 -1.54 -0.90 -5.75
CA ALA A 264 -0.70 0.29 -5.61
C ALA A 264 -0.32 0.57 -4.15
N ASP A 265 -1.28 0.55 -3.23
CA ASP A 265 -1.04 0.75 -1.79
C ASP A 265 -0.02 -0.27 -1.23
N LEU A 266 -0.17 -1.56 -1.58
CA LEU A 266 0.76 -2.63 -1.17
C LEU A 266 2.15 -2.49 -1.79
N THR A 267 2.22 -1.92 -3.00
CA THR A 267 3.49 -1.57 -3.65
C THR A 267 4.23 -0.50 -2.86
N VAL A 268 3.53 0.57 -2.44
CA VAL A 268 4.14 1.60 -1.56
C VAL A 268 4.65 0.98 -0.27
N ALA A 269 3.85 0.14 0.40
CA ALA A 269 4.25 -0.49 1.65
C ALA A 269 5.49 -1.39 1.49
N THR A 270 5.60 -2.11 0.38
CA THR A 270 6.77 -2.93 0.03
C THR A 270 8.01 -2.08 -0.17
N LEU A 271 7.91 -1.03 -1.01
CA LEU A 271 9.01 -0.09 -1.25
C LEU A 271 9.43 0.64 0.02
N PHE A 272 8.48 0.92 0.92
CA PHE A 272 8.76 1.54 2.20
C PHE A 272 9.67 0.65 3.06
N VAL A 273 9.35 -0.65 3.15
CA VAL A 273 10.21 -1.62 3.83
C VAL A 273 11.57 -1.74 3.16
N CYS A 274 11.65 -1.74 1.82
CA CYS A 274 12.93 -1.72 1.09
C CYS A 274 13.78 -0.49 1.46
N ASN A 275 13.16 0.69 1.47
CA ASN A 275 13.84 1.97 1.67
C ASN A 275 14.30 2.21 3.11
N MET A 276 13.68 1.54 4.08
CA MET A 276 14.15 1.53 5.47
C MET A 276 15.52 0.84 5.63
N LYS A 277 16.04 0.15 4.60
CA LYS A 277 17.42 -0.39 4.53
C LYS A 277 17.85 -1.12 5.81
N PHE A 278 16.97 -1.95 6.36
CA PHE A 278 17.28 -2.83 7.51
C PHE A 278 18.51 -3.74 7.26
N GLY A 279 18.86 -3.93 5.99
CA GLY A 279 19.94 -4.77 5.46
C GLY A 279 21.38 -4.31 5.69
N LEU A 280 21.67 -3.52 6.72
CA LEU A 280 23.01 -3.62 7.31
C LEU A 280 23.10 -4.77 8.33
N HIS A 281 21.99 -5.25 8.93
CA HIS A 281 22.07 -6.26 10.01
C HIS A 281 20.87 -7.21 10.21
N ASN A 282 19.79 -7.15 9.42
CA ASN A 282 18.60 -7.99 9.68
C ASN A 282 18.50 -9.25 8.80
N ARG A 283 19.13 -10.36 9.25
CA ARG A 283 19.17 -11.64 8.52
C ARG A 283 17.79 -12.32 8.30
N SER A 284 16.74 -11.91 9.01
CA SER A 284 15.38 -12.45 8.80
C SER A 284 14.65 -11.84 7.61
N LEU A 285 15.18 -10.73 7.07
CA LEU A 285 14.74 -10.17 5.80
C LEU A 285 15.63 -10.68 4.65
N ASP A 286 16.86 -11.09 4.91
CA ASP A 286 17.72 -11.79 3.95
C ASP A 286 17.43 -13.31 3.95
N VAL A 287 16.32 -13.71 3.35
CA VAL A 287 16.09 -15.09 2.91
C VAL A 287 15.71 -15.07 1.43
#